data_AF-A0A9E5R4V8-F1
#
_entry.id   AF-A0A9E5R4V8-F1
#
_cell.length_a   1.000
_cell.length_b   1.000
_cell.length_c   1.000
_cell.angle_alpha   90.00
_cell.angle_beta   90.00
_cell.angle_gamma   90.00
#
_symmetry.space_group_name_H-M   'P 1'
#
loop_
_entity.id
_entity.type
_entity.pdbx_description
1 polymer ?
#
loop_
_entity_poly.entity_id
_entity_poly.type
_entity_poly.pdbx_seq_one_letter_code
_entity_poly.pdbx_strand_id
1 'polypeptide(L)'
;MKQKPGYHLKEIKKGQPGELSKIQEELDEAFDAEDQGVKIMLAVELSDLIGAVEQYAEQSFLYMANQGMLPPGKYQAVSPCFRDEVQGPGRRKFFMKTSLSIRKSQTETL
;
A
#
# COMPACT_ATOMS: atom_id res chain seq x y z
N MET A 1 -3.06 14.48 -32.50
CA MET A 1 -2.15 13.97 -31.44
C MET A 1 -2.75 12.66 -30.94
N LYS A 2 -1.97 11.57 -30.87
CA LYS A 2 -2.48 10.29 -30.36
C LYS A 2 -2.72 10.46 -28.85
N GLN A 3 -3.96 10.30 -28.38
CA GLN A 3 -4.22 10.17 -26.94
C GLN A 3 -3.44 8.97 -26.42
N LYS A 4 -2.57 9.19 -25.43
CA LYS A 4 -2.03 8.09 -24.64
C LYS A 4 -3.21 7.46 -23.88
N PRO A 5 -3.36 6.13 -23.84
CA PRO A 5 -4.38 5.50 -23.01
C PRO A 5 -4.03 5.79 -21.55
N GLY A 6 -4.81 6.65 -20.90
CA GLY A 6 -4.60 7.08 -19.52
C GLY A 6 -5.41 8.33 -19.21
N TYR A 7 -5.89 8.45 -17.97
CA TYR A 7 -6.64 9.62 -17.51
C TYR A 7 -5.73 10.77 -17.04
N HIS A 8 -4.42 10.49 -16.90
CA HIS A 8 -3.43 11.49 -16.49
C HIS A 8 -2.98 12.39 -17.65
N LEU A 9 -2.87 13.69 -17.36
CA LEU A 9 -2.39 14.68 -18.33
C LEU A 9 -0.87 14.80 -18.31
N LYS A 10 -0.26 14.64 -17.13
CA LYS A 10 1.19 14.64 -16.96
C LYS A 10 1.79 13.29 -17.34
N GLU A 11 3.04 13.34 -17.80
CA GLU A 11 3.84 12.13 -17.94
C GLU A 11 4.39 11.73 -16.57
N ILE A 12 3.88 10.63 -16.04
CA ILE A 12 4.24 10.13 -14.71
C ILE A 12 5.14 8.91 -14.87
N LYS A 13 6.21 8.87 -14.10
CA LYS A 13 7.18 7.78 -14.14
C LYS A 13 6.62 6.58 -13.40
N LYS A 14 6.53 5.44 -14.09
CA LYS A 14 6.17 4.16 -13.47
C LYS A 14 7.25 3.70 -12.48
N GLY A 15 6.83 3.39 -11.26
CA GLY A 15 7.59 2.80 -10.18
C GLY A 15 7.50 1.28 -10.16
N GLN A 16 8.27 0.66 -9.25
CA GLN A 16 8.36 -0.79 -9.12
C GLN A 16 7.55 -1.28 -7.92
N PRO A 17 6.61 -2.25 -8.09
CA PRO A 17 5.81 -2.79 -6.99
C PRO A 17 6.66 -3.25 -5.80
N GLY A 18 6.29 -2.78 -4.60
CA GLY A 18 7.02 -3.05 -3.37
C GLY A 18 8.27 -2.20 -3.11
N GLU A 19 8.56 -1.21 -3.96
CA GLU A 19 9.58 -0.20 -3.72
C GLU A 19 8.97 1.19 -3.47
N LEU A 20 9.75 2.09 -2.85
CA LEU A 20 9.35 3.51 -2.66
C LEU A 20 9.02 4.20 -3.99
N SER A 21 9.61 3.76 -5.09
CA SER A 21 9.35 4.31 -6.43
C SER A 21 7.88 4.16 -6.84
N LYS A 22 7.19 3.09 -6.41
CA LYS A 22 5.76 2.90 -6.67
C LYS A 22 4.90 3.81 -5.83
N ILE A 23 5.27 4.07 -4.57
CA ILE A 23 4.58 5.06 -3.72
C ILE A 23 4.65 6.46 -4.34
N GLN A 24 5.82 6.83 -4.90
CA GLN A 24 5.97 8.12 -5.58
C GLN A 24 5.11 8.21 -6.86
N GLU A 25 5.01 7.14 -7.63
CA GLU A 25 4.12 7.08 -8.81
C GLU A 25 2.66 7.39 -8.43
N GLU A 26 2.10 6.66 -7.44
CA GLU A 26 0.71 6.85 -7.03
C GLU A 26 0.46 8.26 -6.45
N LEU A 27 1.45 8.82 -5.77
CA LEU A 27 1.38 10.19 -5.24
C LEU A 27 1.36 11.24 -6.37
N ASP A 28 2.19 11.05 -7.40
CA ASP A 28 2.21 11.92 -8.57
C ASP A 28 0.90 11.82 -9.37
N GLU A 29 0.31 10.61 -9.46
CA GLU A 29 -1.01 10.36 -10.06
C GLU A 29 -2.13 11.05 -9.27
N ALA A 30 -2.07 11.01 -7.94
CA ALA A 30 -3.01 11.73 -7.07
C ALA A 30 -2.92 13.26 -7.23
N PHE A 31 -1.72 13.83 -7.29
CA PHE A 31 -1.55 15.26 -7.54
C PHE A 31 -2.03 15.67 -8.93
N ASP A 32 -1.80 14.86 -9.96
CA ASP A 32 -2.35 15.09 -11.29
C ASP A 32 -3.90 15.07 -11.25
N ALA A 33 -4.51 14.15 -10.51
CA ALA A 33 -5.95 14.09 -10.34
C ALA A 33 -6.56 15.26 -9.56
N GLU A 34 -5.84 15.73 -8.54
CA GLU A 34 -6.19 16.94 -7.79
C GLU A 34 -6.12 18.18 -8.67
N ASP A 35 -5.03 18.35 -9.44
CA ASP A 35 -4.85 19.47 -10.38
C ASP A 35 -5.91 19.49 -11.48
N GLN A 36 -6.36 18.31 -11.93
CA GLN A 36 -7.47 18.18 -12.88
C GLN A 36 -8.85 18.48 -12.26
N GLY A 37 -8.96 18.52 -10.93
CA GLY A 37 -10.23 18.71 -10.22
C GLY A 37 -11.18 17.51 -10.29
N VAL A 38 -10.68 16.33 -10.67
CA VAL A 38 -11.50 15.11 -10.88
C VAL A 38 -11.51 14.26 -9.61
N LYS A 39 -12.46 14.56 -8.72
CA LYS A 39 -12.56 13.94 -7.38
C LYS A 39 -12.62 12.41 -7.38
N ILE A 40 -13.27 11.81 -8.39
CA ILE A 40 -13.37 10.35 -8.49
C ILE A 40 -12.00 9.74 -8.77
N MET A 41 -11.24 10.32 -9.69
CA MET A 41 -9.88 9.87 -10.01
C MET A 41 -8.98 10.04 -8.80
N LEU A 42 -9.02 11.19 -8.13
CA LEU A 42 -8.27 11.41 -6.89
C LEU A 42 -8.56 10.33 -5.84
N ALA A 43 -9.83 9.93 -5.68
CA ALA A 43 -10.19 8.87 -4.74
C ALA A 43 -9.61 7.49 -5.14
N VAL A 44 -9.50 7.21 -6.44
CA VAL A 44 -8.88 5.99 -6.96
C VAL A 44 -7.37 6.02 -6.69
N GLU A 45 -6.68 7.11 -7.04
CA GLU A 45 -5.22 7.20 -6.84
C GLU A 45 -4.85 7.18 -5.35
N LEU A 46 -5.68 7.76 -4.48
CA LEU A 46 -5.49 7.65 -3.03
C LEU A 46 -5.67 6.21 -2.53
N SER A 47 -6.55 5.43 -3.14
CA SER A 47 -6.71 4.01 -2.84
C SER A 47 -5.47 3.21 -3.27
N ASP A 48 -4.94 3.49 -4.46
CA ASP A 48 -3.76 2.81 -4.98
C ASP A 48 -2.50 3.21 -4.21
N LEU A 49 -2.37 4.47 -3.77
CA LEU A 49 -1.33 4.94 -2.86
C LEU A 49 -1.31 4.17 -1.53
N ILE A 50 -2.49 3.94 -0.92
CA ILE A 50 -2.60 3.12 0.30
C ILE A 50 -2.09 1.69 0.03
N GLY A 51 -2.46 1.11 -1.11
CA GLY A 51 -2.00 -0.20 -1.53
C GLY A 51 -0.48 -0.28 -1.72
N ALA A 52 0.13 0.74 -2.34
CA ALA A 52 1.58 0.82 -2.54
C ALA A 52 2.34 0.92 -1.21
N VAL A 53 1.83 1.70 -0.24
CA VAL A 53 2.41 1.82 1.10
C VAL A 53 2.35 0.49 1.85
N GLU A 54 1.21 -0.22 1.80
CA GLU A 54 1.06 -1.54 2.42
C GLU A 54 2.07 -2.54 1.85
N GLN A 55 2.17 -2.61 0.52
CA GLN A 55 3.07 -3.53 -0.16
C GLN A 55 4.54 -3.27 0.17
N TYR A 56 4.95 -1.99 0.20
CA TYR A 56 6.30 -1.59 0.59
C TYR A 56 6.62 -1.97 2.04
N ALA A 57 5.70 -1.73 2.96
CA ALA A 57 5.87 -2.09 4.37
C ALA A 57 6.03 -3.61 4.55
N GLU A 58 5.16 -4.41 3.92
CA GLU A 58 5.22 -5.88 3.97
C GLU A 58 6.56 -6.41 3.42
N GLN A 59 7.00 -5.93 2.25
CA GLN A 59 8.29 -6.34 1.68
C GLN A 59 9.48 -5.90 2.54
N SER A 60 9.44 -4.70 3.11
CA SER A 60 10.50 -4.20 3.99
C SER A 60 10.66 -5.07 5.24
N PHE A 61 9.55 -5.47 5.87
CA PHE A 61 9.57 -6.39 7.00
C PHE A 61 10.12 -7.77 6.62
N LEU A 62 9.70 -8.32 5.48
CA LEU A 62 10.21 -9.60 4.97
C LEU A 62 11.71 -9.54 4.68
N TYR A 63 12.18 -8.47 4.04
CA TYR A 63 13.60 -8.26 3.76
C TYR A 63 14.42 -8.22 5.06
N MET A 64 14.03 -7.37 6.02
CA MET A 64 14.73 -7.25 7.29
C MET A 64 14.72 -8.56 8.09
N ALA A 65 13.62 -9.32 8.03
CA ALA A 65 13.52 -10.63 8.67
C ALA A 65 14.48 -11.64 8.03
N ASN A 66 14.53 -11.70 6.69
CA ASN A 66 15.39 -12.61 5.93
C ASN A 66 16.88 -12.30 6.13
N GLN A 67 17.24 -11.02 6.24
CA GLN A 67 18.62 -10.60 6.52
C GLN A 67 19.01 -10.76 8.00
N GLY A 68 18.10 -11.23 8.87
CA GLY A 68 18.34 -11.32 10.31
C GLY A 68 18.44 -9.97 11.02
N MET A 69 18.18 -8.87 10.32
CA MET A 69 18.32 -7.48 10.79
C MET A 69 17.13 -7.00 11.61
N LEU A 70 15.97 -7.67 11.51
CA LEU A 70 14.78 -7.31 12.26
C LEU A 70 14.92 -7.79 13.71
N PRO A 71 15.04 -6.96 14.77
CA PRO A 71 15.20 -7.45 16.14
C PRO A 71 13.97 -8.26 16.63
N PRO A 72 14.10 -9.12 17.66
CA PRO A 72 12.96 -9.79 18.26
C PRO A 72 11.89 -8.79 18.72
N GLY A 73 10.63 -9.06 18.41
CA GLY A 73 9.56 -8.09 18.65
C GLY A 73 8.26 -8.43 17.91
N LYS A 74 7.29 -7.51 18.04
CA LYS A 74 6.01 -7.54 17.33
C LYS A 74 5.97 -6.36 16.38
N TYR A 75 5.85 -6.64 15.09
CA TYR A 75 5.74 -5.64 14.03
C TYR A 75 4.36 -5.72 13.42
N GLN A 76 3.74 -4.57 13.22
CA GLN A 76 2.38 -4.46 12.74
C GLN A 76 2.33 -3.47 11.58
N ALA A 77 1.75 -3.88 10.47
CA ALA A 77 1.22 -2.96 9.47
C ALA A 77 -0.32 -3.03 9.53
N VAL A 78 -0.96 -1.87 9.45
CA VAL A 78 -2.43 -1.76 9.49
C VAL A 78 -2.88 -0.94 8.30
N SER A 79 -3.69 -1.54 7.45
CA SER A 79 -4.33 -0.85 6.33
C SER A 79 -5.85 -0.92 6.47
N PRO A 80 -6.56 0.22 6.35
CA PRO A 80 -8.00 0.19 6.23
C PRO A 80 -8.39 -0.39 4.87
N CYS A 81 -9.29 -1.38 4.87
CA CYS A 81 -9.84 -1.95 3.66
C CYS A 81 -11.36 -1.68 3.62
N PHE A 82 -11.82 -1.16 2.48
CA PHE A 82 -13.23 -0.90 2.20
C PHE A 82 -13.84 -2.12 1.47
N ARG A 83 -15.13 -2.39 1.69
CA ARG A 83 -15.87 -3.43 0.96
C ARG A 83 -17.24 -2.89 0.53
N ASP A 84 -17.62 -3.23 -0.69
CA ASP A 84 -18.95 -2.93 -1.27
C ASP A 84 -20.01 -3.99 -0.97
N GLU A 85 -19.71 -4.95 -0.08
CA GLU A 85 -20.63 -6.07 0.23
C GLU A 85 -21.90 -5.64 0.99
N VAL A 86 -23.01 -6.31 0.69
CA VAL A 86 -24.30 -6.13 1.38
C VAL A 86 -24.12 -6.39 2.89
N GLN A 87 -24.52 -5.41 3.70
CA GLN A 87 -24.34 -5.41 5.15
C GLN A 87 -25.19 -6.51 5.82
N GLY A 88 -24.54 -7.61 6.22
CA GLY A 88 -25.10 -8.59 7.14
C GLY A 88 -24.70 -8.31 8.59
N PRO A 89 -25.33 -8.97 9.58
CA PRO A 89 -24.94 -8.86 10.99
C PRO A 89 -23.45 -9.21 11.16
N GLY A 90 -22.67 -8.28 11.71
CA GLY A 90 -21.22 -8.45 11.94
C GLY A 90 -20.30 -8.02 10.79
N ARG A 91 -20.83 -7.64 9.61
CA ARG A 91 -20.02 -7.05 8.52
C ARG A 91 -20.02 -5.53 8.64
N ARG A 92 -18.87 -4.96 9.00
CA ARG A 92 -18.65 -3.49 9.02
C ARG A 92 -18.28 -3.01 7.63
N LYS A 93 -18.67 -1.77 7.29
CA LYS A 93 -18.33 -1.09 6.01
C LYS A 93 -16.82 -1.02 5.73
N PHE A 94 -16.04 -0.99 6.81
CA PHE A 94 -14.58 -1.00 6.78
C PHE A 94 -14.07 -2.10 7.71
N PHE A 95 -12.97 -2.73 7.33
CA PHE A 95 -12.18 -3.57 8.24
C PHE A 95 -10.73 -3.12 8.21
N MET A 96 -10.03 -3.25 9.33
CA MET A 96 -8.58 -3.03 9.35
C MET A 96 -7.90 -4.35 9.03
N LYS A 97 -7.27 -4.45 7.85
CA LYS A 97 -6.37 -5.57 7.57
C LYS A 97 -5.13 -5.35 8.42
N THR A 98 -4.91 -6.26 9.35
CA THR A 98 -3.75 -6.24 10.24
C THR A 98 -2.82 -7.36 9.80
N SER A 99 -1.61 -7.01 9.36
CA SER A 99 -0.53 -7.97 9.20
C SER A 99 0.36 -7.90 10.45
N LEU A 100 0.47 -9.04 11.16
CA LEU A 100 1.26 -9.17 12.38
C LEU A 100 2.44 -10.10 12.11
N SER A 101 3.65 -9.56 12.23
CA SER A 101 4.90 -10.33 12.15
C SER A 101 5.51 -10.45 13.55
N ILE A 102 5.65 -11.69 14.03
CA ILE A 102 6.23 -11.99 15.34
C ILE A 102 7.60 -12.62 15.12
N ARG A 103 8.67 -11.95 15.56
CA ARG A 103 10.02 -12.54 15.60
C ARG A 103 10.35 -12.96 17.03
N LYS A 104 10.54 -14.26 17.24
CA LYS A 104 11.04 -14.81 18.51
C LYS A 104 12.56 -14.78 18.52
N SER A 105 13.16 -14.59 19.70
CA SER A 105 14.58 -14.86 19.91
C SER A 105 14.83 -16.35 19.68
N GLN A 106 15.82 -16.69 18.86
CA GLN A 106 16.29 -18.07 18.78
C GLN A 106 17.10 -18.35 20.06
N THR A 107 16.58 -19.19 20.94
CA THR A 107 17.41 -19.87 21.94
C THR A 107 18.09 -21.03 21.23
N GLU A 108 19.42 -20.95 21.07
CA GLU A 108 20.22 -22.08 20.61
C GLU A 108 19.95 -23.26 21.54
N THR A 109 19.40 -24.34 20.99
CA THR A 109 19.30 -25.60 21.71
C THR A 109 20.63 -26.30 21.44
N LEU A 110 21.49 -26.35 22.45
CA LEU A 110 22.73 -27.13 22.46
C LEU A 110 22.42 -28.63 22.40
#